data_AF-A0A497RHY3-F1
#
_entry.id   AF-A0A497RHY3-F1
#
_cell.length_a   1.000
_cell.length_b   1.000
_cell.length_c   1.000
_cell.angle_alpha   90.00
_cell.angle_beta   90.00
_cell.angle_gamma   90.00
#
_symmetry.space_group_name_H-M   'P 1'
#
loop_
_entity.id
_entity.type
_entity.pdbx_description
1 polymer ?
#
loop_
_entity_poly.entity_id
_entity_poly.type
_entity_poly.pdbx_seq_one_letter_code
_entity_poly.pdbx_strand_id
1 'polypeptide(L)'
;MGEHSVDLLTIARKAIEAALEAGAEQAEAYVSRGMSTSILIERGDFKTCRSLYDYGLCVRSYIKGGMGFSYTQRITEKDAVEIGKVSAKLARQAQPDPDFVSLPEPKKVPEVPGLYDKELAELDVEEFSELMSRIVDAARVSPEVIVNCGGNYGYGEYALVNSLGVEIEARRTRIGFEAFCIVKRGGDVGSFYERDWGRSLRDVDPERVGKVAGEGAVKFLGAKKVKIATLPVVFKFLPAAGLVSSFIWAANAESIHRRRSYLVDMMGKKIASNLLTVYDDGTVERGIASSTYDAEGVPKRRFVVIEKG
;
A
#
# COMPACT_ATOMS: atom_id res chain seq x y z
N MET A 1 -8.72 -13.27 -24.43
CA MET A 1 -9.38 -13.16 -23.12
C MET A 1 -10.72 -13.86 -23.22
N GLY A 2 -10.75 -15.17 -23.01
CA GLY A 2 -11.95 -16.00 -23.17
C GLY A 2 -12.80 -16.06 -21.90
N GLU A 3 -14.10 -16.22 -22.11
CA GLU A 3 -15.16 -16.51 -21.13
C GLU A 3 -14.70 -17.52 -20.06
N HIS A 4 -14.55 -17.04 -18.82
CA HIS A 4 -14.58 -17.71 -17.51
C HIS A 4 -13.85 -16.80 -16.49
N SER A 5 -14.06 -15.48 -16.53
CA SER A 5 -13.54 -14.63 -15.46
C SER A 5 -14.35 -14.94 -14.20
N VAL A 6 -13.72 -15.61 -13.24
CA VAL A 6 -14.33 -15.88 -11.94
C VAL A 6 -14.80 -14.56 -11.33
N ASP A 7 -16.09 -14.47 -11.04
CA ASP A 7 -16.68 -13.35 -10.33
C ASP A 7 -16.26 -13.40 -8.86
N LEU A 8 -15.45 -12.42 -8.43
CA LEU A 8 -14.87 -12.40 -7.10
C LEU A 8 -15.96 -12.25 -6.02
N LEU A 9 -17.03 -11.53 -6.34
CA LEU A 9 -18.13 -11.29 -5.42
C LEU A 9 -18.91 -12.59 -5.17
N THR A 10 -19.20 -13.36 -6.22
CA THR A 10 -19.80 -14.70 -6.09
C THR A 10 -18.94 -15.64 -5.25
N ILE A 11 -17.62 -15.63 -5.40
CA ILE A 11 -16.71 -16.46 -4.60
C ILE A 11 -16.73 -16.05 -3.13
N ALA A 12 -16.68 -14.74 -2.84
CA ALA A 12 -16.76 -14.22 -1.48
C ALA A 12 -18.09 -14.60 -0.80
N ARG A 13 -19.22 -14.47 -1.52
CA ARG A 13 -20.56 -14.88 -1.03
C ARG A 13 -20.59 -16.37 -0.68
N LYS A 14 -20.13 -17.25 -1.57
CA LYS A 14 -20.09 -18.70 -1.30
C LYS A 14 -19.26 -19.05 -0.07
N ALA A 15 -18.16 -18.31 0.15
CA ALA A 15 -17.30 -18.54 1.30
C ALA A 15 -17.99 -18.17 2.63
N ILE A 16 -18.70 -17.03 2.67
CA ILE A 16 -19.45 -16.63 3.88
C ILE A 16 -20.68 -17.51 4.11
N GLU A 17 -21.41 -17.91 3.06
CA GLU A 17 -22.56 -18.83 3.15
C GLU A 17 -22.14 -20.14 3.82
N ALA A 18 -21.03 -20.73 3.35
CA ALA A 18 -20.50 -21.97 3.91
C ALA A 18 -20.02 -21.82 5.37
N ALA A 19 -19.51 -20.64 5.75
CA ALA A 19 -19.13 -20.35 7.13
C ALA A 19 -20.37 -20.25 8.05
N LEU A 20 -21.42 -19.55 7.61
CA LEU A 20 -22.68 -19.42 8.34
C LEU A 20 -23.38 -20.78 8.49
N GLU A 21 -23.45 -21.59 7.42
CA GLU A 21 -23.96 -22.96 7.49
C GLU A 21 -23.17 -23.86 8.46
N ALA A 22 -21.87 -23.60 8.61
CA ALA A 22 -21.01 -24.30 9.57
C ALA A 22 -21.13 -23.76 11.02
N GLY A 23 -22.02 -22.79 11.23
CA GLY A 23 -22.38 -22.25 12.55
C GLY A 23 -21.62 -20.99 12.96
N ALA A 24 -20.99 -20.26 12.03
CA ALA A 24 -20.53 -18.90 12.29
C ALA A 24 -21.72 -17.98 12.58
N GLU A 25 -21.59 -17.11 13.59
CA GLU A 25 -22.58 -16.05 13.89
C GLU A 25 -22.36 -14.83 13.00
N GLN A 26 -21.10 -14.52 12.71
CA GLN A 26 -20.69 -13.51 11.73
C GLN A 26 -19.50 -14.02 10.93
N ALA A 27 -19.42 -13.65 9.66
CA ALA A 27 -18.31 -14.00 8.79
C ALA A 27 -18.04 -12.91 7.76
N GLU A 28 -16.80 -12.80 7.33
CA GLU A 28 -16.38 -11.99 6.19
C GLU A 28 -15.43 -12.79 5.28
N ALA A 29 -15.45 -12.47 4.00
CA ALA A 29 -14.56 -13.05 3.01
C ALA A 29 -13.96 -11.93 2.15
N TYR A 30 -12.64 -11.97 1.99
CA TYR A 30 -11.89 -11.09 1.10
C TYR A 30 -11.27 -11.92 -0.01
N VAL A 31 -11.61 -11.59 -1.25
CA VAL A 31 -11.05 -12.19 -2.46
C VAL A 31 -10.25 -11.12 -3.19
N SER A 32 -9.07 -11.47 -3.68
CA SER A 32 -8.30 -10.58 -4.55
C SER A 32 -7.61 -11.33 -5.66
N ARG A 33 -7.43 -10.63 -6.77
CA ARG A 33 -6.53 -11.02 -7.85
C ARG A 33 -5.78 -9.81 -8.36
N GLY A 34 -4.59 -10.01 -8.88
CA GLY A 34 -3.83 -8.93 -9.46
C GLY A 34 -2.60 -9.39 -10.20
N MET A 35 -1.98 -8.43 -10.86
CA MET A 35 -0.71 -8.60 -11.53
C MET A 35 0.20 -7.45 -11.14
N SER A 36 1.48 -7.74 -10.91
CA SER A 36 2.52 -6.72 -10.90
C SER A 36 3.73 -7.16 -11.70
N THR A 37 4.18 -6.28 -12.59
CA THR A 37 5.45 -6.41 -13.30
C THR A 37 6.47 -5.51 -12.62
N SER A 38 7.68 -6.03 -12.43
CA SER A 38 8.81 -5.32 -11.82
C SER A 38 10.07 -5.51 -12.64
N ILE A 39 10.84 -4.42 -12.75
CA ILE A 39 12.15 -4.40 -13.39
C ILE A 39 13.17 -3.88 -12.39
N LEU A 40 14.30 -4.58 -12.30
CA LEU A 40 15.48 -4.15 -11.56
C LEU A 40 16.63 -3.94 -12.53
N ILE A 41 17.29 -2.80 -12.43
CA ILE A 41 18.48 -2.42 -13.17
C ILE A 41 19.63 -2.23 -12.19
N GLU A 42 20.74 -2.89 -12.47
CA GLU A 42 21.97 -2.81 -11.70
C GLU A 42 23.09 -2.28 -12.60
N ARG A 43 23.78 -1.22 -12.16
CA ARG A 43 24.85 -0.56 -12.93
C ARG A 43 24.44 -0.14 -14.36
N GLY A 44 23.16 0.18 -14.54
CA GLY A 44 22.60 0.60 -15.82
C GLY A 44 22.20 -0.54 -16.77
N ASP A 45 22.35 -1.80 -16.36
CA ASP A 45 21.93 -2.97 -17.14
C ASP A 45 20.72 -3.67 -16.49
N PHE A 46 19.81 -4.18 -17.32
CA PHE A 46 18.64 -4.95 -16.87
C PHE A 46 19.09 -6.22 -16.15
N LYS A 47 18.76 -6.30 -14.86
CA LYS A 47 19.12 -7.43 -13.99
C LYS A 47 17.99 -8.45 -13.87
N THR A 48 16.76 -7.98 -13.72
CA THR A 48 15.59 -8.84 -13.55
C THR A 48 14.37 -8.16 -14.14
N CYS A 49 13.56 -8.93 -14.86
CA CYS A 49 12.19 -8.58 -15.24
C CYS A 49 11.28 -9.70 -14.75
N ARG A 50 10.24 -9.37 -14.00
CA ARG A 50 9.32 -10.36 -13.43
C ARG A 50 7.90 -9.83 -13.41
N SER A 51 6.98 -10.61 -13.97
CA SER A 51 5.55 -10.49 -13.71
C SER A 51 5.11 -11.51 -12.67
N LEU A 52 4.38 -11.04 -11.66
CA LEU A 52 3.74 -11.84 -10.64
C LEU A 52 2.23 -11.71 -10.79
N TYR A 53 1.56 -12.84 -10.97
CA TYR A 53 0.11 -12.94 -10.86
C TYR A 53 -0.22 -13.52 -9.50
N ASP A 54 -1.02 -12.80 -8.72
CA ASP A 54 -1.37 -13.19 -7.36
C ASP A 54 -2.89 -13.31 -7.22
N TYR A 55 -3.31 -14.31 -6.48
CA TYR A 55 -4.71 -14.67 -6.26
C TYR A 55 -4.85 -15.14 -4.82
N GLY A 56 -5.88 -14.65 -4.14
CA GLY A 56 -6.11 -15.02 -2.76
C GLY A 56 -7.58 -14.92 -2.40
N LEU A 57 -8.02 -15.86 -1.58
CA LEU A 57 -9.29 -15.78 -0.86
C LEU A 57 -8.98 -16.08 0.61
N CYS A 58 -9.48 -15.24 1.51
CA CYS A 58 -9.49 -15.52 2.94
C CYS A 58 -10.88 -15.34 3.53
N VAL A 59 -11.15 -16.05 4.62
CA VAL A 59 -12.39 -15.98 5.38
C VAL A 59 -12.06 -15.83 6.85
N ARG A 60 -12.76 -14.90 7.51
CA ARG A 60 -12.73 -14.71 8.95
C ARG A 60 -14.14 -14.94 9.48
N SER A 61 -14.26 -15.79 10.50
CA SER A 61 -15.53 -16.17 11.13
C SER A 61 -15.50 -15.96 12.63
N TYR A 62 -16.66 -15.68 13.20
CA TYR A 62 -16.85 -15.43 14.63
C TYR A 62 -17.96 -16.29 15.20
N ILE A 63 -17.70 -16.93 16.35
CA ILE A 63 -18.69 -17.70 17.14
C ILE A 63 -18.53 -17.30 18.60
N LYS A 64 -19.52 -16.62 19.18
CA LYS A 64 -19.50 -16.15 20.58
C LYS A 64 -18.21 -15.38 20.92
N GLY A 65 -17.73 -14.54 20.01
CA GLY A 65 -16.48 -13.78 20.14
C GLY A 65 -15.19 -14.55 19.81
N GLY A 66 -15.24 -15.87 19.60
CA GLY A 66 -14.08 -16.65 19.15
C GLY A 66 -13.84 -16.45 17.66
N MET A 67 -12.62 -16.02 17.27
CA MET A 67 -12.27 -15.73 15.87
C MET A 67 -11.53 -16.89 15.21
N GLY A 68 -11.98 -17.30 14.02
CA GLY A 68 -11.31 -18.26 13.15
C GLY A 68 -10.93 -17.65 11.81
N PHE A 69 -9.74 -17.96 11.31
CA PHE A 69 -9.23 -17.44 10.05
C PHE A 69 -8.66 -18.55 9.18
N SER A 70 -8.97 -18.52 7.89
CA SER A 70 -8.42 -19.46 6.90
C SER A 70 -8.27 -18.79 5.54
N TYR A 71 -7.30 -19.24 4.75
CA TYR A 71 -7.03 -18.67 3.43
C TYR A 71 -6.57 -19.73 2.43
N THR A 72 -6.64 -19.38 1.15
CA THR A 72 -6.18 -20.19 0.01
C THR A 72 -5.73 -19.27 -1.13
N GLN A 73 -4.88 -19.78 -2.01
CA GLN A 73 -4.50 -19.11 -3.27
C GLN A 73 -5.30 -19.62 -4.48
N ARG A 74 -6.30 -20.48 -4.24
CA ARG A 74 -7.18 -21.00 -5.28
C ARG A 74 -8.55 -20.33 -5.20
N ILE A 75 -8.93 -19.60 -6.25
CA ILE A 75 -10.22 -18.91 -6.31
C ILE A 75 -11.23 -19.81 -7.06
N THR A 76 -11.69 -20.85 -6.38
CA THR A 76 -12.76 -21.75 -6.87
C THR A 76 -13.89 -21.82 -5.87
N GLU A 77 -15.09 -22.15 -6.33
CA GLU A 77 -16.25 -22.34 -5.43
C GLU A 77 -16.00 -23.44 -4.39
N LYS A 78 -15.34 -24.53 -4.80
CA LYS A 78 -14.99 -25.64 -3.92
C LYS A 78 -14.08 -25.17 -2.79
N ASP A 79 -13.03 -24.44 -3.13
CA ASP A 79 -12.09 -23.90 -2.16
C ASP A 79 -12.76 -22.89 -1.23
N ALA A 80 -13.65 -22.04 -1.75
CA ALA A 80 -14.42 -21.08 -0.97
C ALA A 80 -15.28 -21.75 0.10
N VAL A 81 -16.03 -22.79 -0.28
CA VAL A 81 -16.84 -23.58 0.65
C VAL A 81 -15.95 -24.29 1.68
N GLU A 82 -14.83 -24.86 1.25
CA GLU A 82 -13.90 -25.57 2.13
C GLU A 82 -13.34 -24.64 3.22
N ILE A 83 -12.74 -23.52 2.84
CA ILE A 83 -12.14 -22.61 3.81
C ILE A 83 -13.22 -21.90 4.65
N GLY A 84 -14.41 -21.62 4.10
CA GLY A 84 -15.53 -21.07 4.87
C GLY A 84 -15.87 -21.98 6.06
N LYS A 85 -16.02 -23.28 5.80
CA LYS A 85 -16.24 -24.29 6.85
C LYS A 85 -15.07 -24.41 7.82
N VAL A 86 -13.82 -24.32 7.33
CA VAL A 86 -12.61 -24.37 8.18
C VAL A 86 -12.56 -23.17 9.12
N SER A 87 -12.82 -21.96 8.63
CA SER A 87 -12.82 -20.75 9.46
C SER A 87 -13.83 -20.85 10.62
N ALA A 88 -15.05 -21.34 10.37
CA ALA A 88 -16.05 -21.55 11.40
C ALA A 88 -15.66 -22.63 12.43
N LYS A 89 -15.02 -23.72 11.99
CA LYS A 89 -14.49 -24.74 12.91
C LYS A 89 -13.39 -24.17 13.81
N LEU A 90 -12.50 -23.35 13.27
CA LEU A 90 -11.45 -22.68 14.05
C LEU A 90 -12.06 -21.68 15.04
N ALA A 91 -13.04 -20.88 14.60
CA ALA A 91 -13.75 -19.92 15.45
C ALA A 91 -14.38 -20.58 16.69
N ARG A 92 -14.93 -21.78 16.53
CA ARG A 92 -15.51 -22.56 17.63
C ARG A 92 -14.49 -23.01 18.68
N GLN A 93 -13.23 -23.21 18.28
CA GLN A 93 -12.15 -23.63 19.17
C GLN A 93 -11.38 -22.45 19.77
N ALA A 94 -11.48 -21.27 19.16
CA ALA A 94 -10.80 -20.08 19.61
C ALA A 94 -11.36 -19.60 20.96
N GLN A 95 -10.47 -19.05 21.79
CA GLN A 95 -10.90 -18.36 23.00
C GLN A 95 -11.75 -17.15 22.60
N PRO A 96 -12.96 -16.98 23.19
CA PRO A 96 -13.76 -15.78 23.00
C PRO A 96 -12.98 -14.51 23.33
N ASP A 97 -13.01 -13.54 22.42
CA ASP A 97 -12.60 -12.18 22.69
C ASP A 97 -13.80 -11.40 23.26
N PRO A 98 -13.78 -11.00 24.55
CA PRO A 98 -14.87 -10.23 25.15
C PRO A 98 -14.99 -8.81 24.57
N ASP A 99 -13.96 -8.29 23.91
CA ASP A 99 -13.94 -6.96 23.31
C ASP A 99 -14.43 -6.98 21.85
N PHE A 100 -14.66 -8.16 21.26
CA PHE A 100 -15.29 -8.25 19.95
C PHE A 100 -16.75 -7.80 20.02
N VAL A 101 -17.07 -6.74 19.26
CA VAL A 101 -18.43 -6.18 19.20
C VAL A 101 -19.21 -6.79 18.04
N SER A 102 -18.81 -6.46 16.80
CA SER A 102 -19.47 -6.91 15.57
C SER A 102 -18.64 -6.53 14.35
N LEU A 103 -18.85 -7.21 13.23
CA LEU A 103 -18.45 -6.76 11.90
C LEU A 103 -19.17 -5.44 11.52
N PRO A 104 -18.63 -4.67 10.57
CA PRO A 104 -19.26 -3.44 10.10
C PRO A 104 -20.59 -3.68 9.38
N GLU A 105 -21.57 -2.81 9.61
CA GLU A 105 -22.79 -2.73 8.82
C GLU A 105 -22.59 -1.88 7.54
N PRO A 106 -23.41 -2.07 6.49
CA PRO A 106 -23.38 -1.27 5.29
C PRO A 106 -23.52 0.23 5.56
N LYS A 107 -22.65 1.03 4.94
CA LYS A 107 -22.65 2.49 5.06
C LYS A 107 -22.47 3.14 3.69
N LYS A 108 -22.89 4.41 3.59
CA LYS A 108 -22.68 5.22 2.39
C LYS A 108 -21.19 5.34 2.06
N VAL A 109 -20.87 5.08 0.81
CA VAL A 109 -19.52 5.05 0.26
C VAL A 109 -19.18 6.41 -0.36
N PRO A 110 -17.98 6.96 -0.13
CA PRO A 110 -17.50 8.07 -0.93
C PRO A 110 -17.12 7.59 -2.34
N GLU A 111 -17.34 8.44 -3.33
CA GLU A 111 -16.67 8.26 -4.63
C GLU A 111 -15.23 8.76 -4.52
N VAL A 112 -14.29 7.96 -5.02
CA VAL A 112 -12.86 8.32 -5.04
C VAL A 112 -12.35 8.13 -6.47
N PRO A 113 -12.25 9.20 -7.27
CA PRO A 113 -11.86 9.09 -8.67
C PRO A 113 -10.39 8.71 -8.86
N GLY A 114 -10.09 8.11 -10.01
CA GLY A 114 -8.72 7.86 -10.48
C GLY A 114 -7.96 6.78 -9.70
N LEU A 115 -8.66 5.83 -9.06
CA LEU A 115 -8.02 4.69 -8.40
C LEU A 115 -7.53 3.62 -9.39
N TYR A 116 -8.16 3.53 -10.56
CA TYR A 116 -7.86 2.56 -11.61
C TYR A 116 -7.69 3.28 -12.95
N ASP A 117 -6.65 2.88 -13.68
CA ASP A 117 -6.31 3.39 -14.99
C ASP A 117 -6.16 2.23 -15.97
N LYS A 118 -6.97 2.23 -17.04
CA LYS A 118 -7.02 1.11 -17.97
C LYS A 118 -5.72 0.98 -18.77
N GLU A 119 -5.18 2.10 -19.24
CA GLU A 119 -3.93 2.15 -19.99
C GLU A 119 -2.80 1.52 -19.18
N LEU A 120 -2.67 1.89 -17.90
CA LEU A 120 -1.67 1.28 -17.03
C LEU A 120 -1.91 -0.21 -16.74
N ALA A 121 -3.18 -0.65 -16.65
CA ALA A 121 -3.50 -2.06 -16.43
C ALA A 121 -3.17 -2.96 -17.64
N GLU A 122 -3.16 -2.37 -18.83
CA GLU A 122 -2.88 -3.04 -20.11
C GLU A 122 -1.45 -2.77 -20.62
N LEU A 123 -0.65 -1.95 -19.91
CA LEU A 123 0.73 -1.60 -20.24
C LEU A 123 1.58 -2.85 -20.47
N ASP A 124 2.29 -2.89 -21.60
CA ASP A 124 3.15 -4.01 -21.94
C ASP A 124 4.54 -3.89 -21.26
N VAL A 125 5.29 -5.00 -21.28
CA VAL A 125 6.57 -5.09 -20.58
C VAL A 125 7.66 -4.32 -21.33
N GLU A 126 7.62 -4.31 -22.65
CA GLU A 126 8.48 -3.53 -23.54
C GLU A 126 8.26 -2.02 -23.33
N GLU A 127 7.02 -1.53 -23.32
CA GLU A 127 6.66 -0.14 -22.97
C GLU A 127 7.19 0.23 -21.58
N PHE A 128 6.99 -0.64 -20.58
CA PHE A 128 7.52 -0.41 -19.24
C PHE A 128 9.06 -0.39 -19.22
N SER A 129 9.72 -1.22 -20.03
CA SER A 129 11.18 -1.25 -20.18
C SER A 129 11.72 0.02 -20.82
N GLU A 130 10.98 0.65 -21.73
CA GLU A 130 11.32 1.97 -22.29
C GLU A 130 11.26 3.05 -21.21
N LEU A 131 10.24 3.04 -20.34
CA LEU A 131 10.17 3.95 -19.19
C LEU A 131 11.37 3.77 -18.25
N MET A 132 11.75 2.53 -17.97
CA MET A 132 12.92 2.23 -17.16
C MET A 132 14.24 2.71 -17.81
N SER A 133 14.35 2.57 -19.13
CA SER A 133 15.52 3.06 -19.89
C SER A 133 15.64 4.58 -19.83
N ARG A 134 14.52 5.31 -19.92
CA ARG A 134 14.48 6.78 -19.76
C ARG A 134 15.02 7.24 -18.41
N ILE A 135 14.79 6.48 -17.32
CA ILE A 135 15.40 6.75 -16.01
C ILE A 135 16.92 6.60 -16.07
N VAL A 136 17.42 5.51 -16.68
CA VAL A 136 18.86 5.26 -16.78
C VAL A 136 19.55 6.35 -17.59
N ASP A 137 18.98 6.72 -18.74
CA ASP A 137 19.55 7.74 -19.61
C ASP A 137 19.59 9.10 -18.93
N ALA A 138 18.49 9.50 -18.28
CA ALA A 138 18.42 10.76 -17.55
C ALA A 138 19.36 10.81 -16.33
N ALA A 139 19.64 9.66 -15.70
CA ALA A 139 20.55 9.56 -14.56
C ALA A 139 22.03 9.68 -14.94
N ARG A 140 22.41 9.38 -16.18
CA ARG A 140 23.80 9.45 -16.68
C ARG A 140 24.25 10.87 -16.98
N VAL A 141 24.12 11.77 -16.01
CA VAL A 141 24.57 13.17 -16.11
C VAL A 141 26.08 13.31 -16.23
N SER A 142 26.84 12.25 -15.93
CA SER A 142 28.26 12.11 -16.26
C SER A 142 28.66 10.63 -16.40
N PRO A 143 29.75 10.30 -17.09
CA PRO A 143 30.18 8.90 -17.33
C PRO A 143 30.51 8.10 -16.05
N GLU A 144 30.78 8.80 -14.95
CA GLU A 144 31.14 8.21 -13.65
C GLU A 144 29.93 7.79 -12.80
N VAL A 145 28.70 8.13 -13.22
CA VAL A 145 27.48 7.77 -12.48
C VAL A 145 27.17 6.29 -12.67
N ILE A 146 27.20 5.55 -11.57
CA ILE A 146 26.67 4.19 -11.47
C ILE A 146 25.18 4.31 -11.14
N VAL A 147 24.32 3.79 -12.02
CA VAL A 147 22.86 3.83 -11.87
C VAL A 147 22.35 2.49 -11.38
N ASN A 148 21.63 2.48 -10.26
CA ASN A 148 20.76 1.38 -9.88
C ASN A 148 19.34 1.92 -9.88
N CYS A 149 18.39 1.24 -10.50
CA CYS A 149 17.00 1.65 -10.45
C CYS A 149 16.05 0.46 -10.42
N GLY A 150 14.89 0.69 -9.84
CA GLY A 150 13.81 -0.28 -9.74
C GLY A 150 12.52 0.38 -10.13
N GLY A 151 11.61 -0.39 -10.71
CA GLY A 151 10.27 0.07 -10.98
C GLY A 151 9.30 -1.09 -10.95
N ASN A 152 8.06 -0.77 -10.64
CA ASN A 152 6.97 -1.72 -10.82
C ASN A 152 5.68 -1.01 -11.24
N TYR A 153 4.88 -1.72 -12.03
CA TYR A 153 3.49 -1.38 -12.26
C TYR A 153 2.59 -2.58 -12.00
N GLY A 154 1.30 -2.34 -11.93
CA GLY A 154 0.33 -3.41 -11.77
C GLY A 154 -1.07 -2.92 -11.49
N TYR A 155 -1.98 -3.90 -11.48
CA TYR A 155 -3.35 -3.71 -11.08
C TYR A 155 -3.77 -4.76 -10.05
N GLY A 156 -4.79 -4.43 -9.29
CA GLY A 156 -5.45 -5.36 -8.39
C GLY A 156 -6.95 -5.16 -8.39
N GLU A 157 -7.67 -6.25 -8.31
CA GLU A 157 -9.12 -6.31 -8.16
C GLU A 157 -9.42 -7.08 -6.87
N TYR A 158 -10.42 -6.63 -6.13
CA TYR A 158 -10.81 -7.28 -4.89
C TYR A 158 -12.31 -7.19 -4.65
N ALA A 159 -12.81 -8.19 -3.95
CA ALA A 159 -14.15 -8.20 -3.39
C ALA A 159 -14.08 -8.45 -1.88
N LEU A 160 -14.88 -7.72 -1.11
CA LEU A 160 -15.08 -7.95 0.33
C LEU A 160 -16.57 -8.12 0.58
N VAL A 161 -16.94 -9.23 1.23
CA VAL A 161 -18.32 -9.50 1.63
C VAL A 161 -18.35 -9.84 3.11
N ASN A 162 -19.33 -9.34 3.84
CA ASN A 162 -19.61 -9.81 5.20
C ASN A 162 -21.07 -10.23 5.38
N SER A 163 -21.32 -10.99 6.46
CA SER A 163 -22.62 -11.55 6.80
C SER A 163 -23.66 -10.52 7.23
N LEU A 164 -23.28 -9.25 7.41
CA LEU A 164 -24.18 -8.14 7.75
C LEU A 164 -24.60 -7.33 6.52
N GLY A 165 -24.20 -7.77 5.32
CA GLY A 165 -24.62 -7.21 4.04
C GLY A 165 -23.65 -6.19 3.44
N VAL A 166 -22.43 -6.04 3.98
CA VAL A 166 -21.39 -5.29 3.28
C VAL A 166 -20.96 -6.10 2.07
N GLU A 167 -21.04 -5.49 0.89
CA GLU A 167 -20.56 -6.04 -0.37
C GLU A 167 -19.79 -4.95 -1.10
N ILE A 168 -18.52 -5.23 -1.41
CA ILE A 168 -17.60 -4.27 -2.01
C ILE A 168 -16.92 -4.96 -3.16
N GLU A 169 -16.86 -4.27 -4.29
CA GLU A 169 -15.95 -4.58 -5.38
C GLU A 169 -15.13 -3.33 -5.69
N ALA A 170 -13.84 -3.51 -5.89
CA ALA A 170 -12.99 -2.39 -6.28
C ALA A 170 -11.78 -2.85 -7.07
N ARG A 171 -11.27 -1.91 -7.86
CA ARG A 171 -10.09 -2.07 -8.70
C ARG A 171 -9.13 -0.94 -8.43
N ARG A 172 -7.85 -1.23 -8.59
CA ARG A 172 -6.79 -0.24 -8.44
C ARG A 172 -5.64 -0.51 -9.40
N THR A 173 -4.97 0.56 -9.80
CA THR A 173 -3.68 0.51 -10.47
C THR A 173 -2.62 1.23 -9.65
N ARG A 174 -1.36 0.92 -9.91
CA ARG A 174 -0.21 1.66 -9.38
C ARG A 174 0.97 1.49 -10.32
N ILE A 175 1.76 2.55 -10.45
CA ILE A 175 3.09 2.54 -11.06
C ILE A 175 4.04 3.29 -10.14
N GLY A 176 5.31 2.92 -10.13
CA GLY A 176 6.33 3.78 -9.60
C GLY A 176 7.74 3.29 -9.86
N PHE A 177 8.65 4.18 -9.52
CA PHE A 177 10.06 4.10 -9.85
C PHE A 177 10.89 4.60 -8.67
N GLU A 178 12.09 4.05 -8.58
CA GLU A 178 13.16 4.56 -7.73
C GLU A 178 14.49 4.48 -8.47
N ALA A 179 15.31 5.51 -8.31
CA ALA A 179 16.69 5.53 -8.80
C ALA A 179 17.62 5.83 -7.63
N PHE A 180 18.71 5.07 -7.56
CA PHE A 180 19.82 5.25 -6.64
C PHE A 180 21.12 5.33 -7.41
N CYS A 181 21.68 6.54 -7.45
CA CYS A 181 22.89 6.84 -8.20
C CYS A 181 24.09 6.97 -7.25
N ILE A 182 25.23 6.48 -7.71
CA ILE A 182 26.50 6.53 -6.98
C ILE A 182 27.57 7.10 -7.89
N VAL A 183 28.39 8.01 -7.37
CA VAL A 183 29.56 8.56 -8.05
C VAL A 183 30.78 8.37 -7.15
N LYS A 184 31.89 7.92 -7.73
CA LYS A 184 33.16 7.77 -7.02
C LYS A 184 34.25 8.56 -7.73
N ARG A 185 34.88 9.49 -7.00
CA ARG A 185 35.98 10.31 -7.54
C ARG A 185 37.15 10.30 -6.56
N GLY A 186 38.19 9.56 -6.91
CA GLY A 186 39.28 9.26 -5.97
C GLY A 186 38.76 8.48 -4.76
N GLY A 187 39.01 8.99 -3.55
CA GLY A 187 38.51 8.41 -2.29
C GLY A 187 37.14 8.92 -1.84
N ASP A 188 36.51 9.79 -2.62
CA ASP A 188 35.23 10.42 -2.28
C ASP A 188 34.05 9.72 -2.96
N VAL A 189 32.90 9.67 -2.27
CA VAL A 189 31.70 8.97 -2.71
C VAL A 189 30.49 9.87 -2.52
N GLY A 190 29.83 10.20 -3.62
CA GLY A 190 28.53 10.85 -3.63
C GLY A 190 27.43 9.85 -3.98
N SER A 191 26.29 9.93 -3.29
CA SER A 191 25.13 9.14 -3.65
C SER A 191 23.84 9.92 -3.39
N PHE A 192 22.82 9.61 -4.16
CA PHE A 192 21.50 10.19 -3.97
C PHE A 192 20.43 9.26 -4.51
N TYR A 193 19.21 9.41 -3.97
CA TYR A 193 18.06 8.65 -4.39
C TYR A 193 16.90 9.58 -4.73
N GLU A 194 16.08 9.18 -5.69
CA GLU A 194 14.82 9.83 -6.01
C GLU A 194 13.77 8.77 -6.34
N ARG A 195 12.49 9.10 -6.14
CA ARG A 195 11.38 8.19 -6.44
C ARG A 195 10.15 8.94 -6.96
N ASP A 196 9.29 8.19 -7.63
CA ASP A 196 7.97 8.68 -8.05
C ASP A 196 6.94 7.56 -8.06
N TRP A 197 5.70 7.88 -7.75
CA TRP A 197 4.61 6.92 -7.62
C TRP A 197 3.29 7.53 -8.05
N GLY A 198 2.51 6.75 -8.79
CA GLY A 198 1.23 7.19 -9.34
C GLY A 198 0.23 6.07 -9.51
N ARG A 199 -0.98 6.45 -9.97
CA ARG A 199 -2.08 5.54 -10.34
C ARG A 199 -2.21 5.36 -11.85
N SER A 200 -1.57 6.22 -12.65
CA SER A 200 -1.59 6.24 -14.11
C SER A 200 -0.26 6.75 -14.66
N LEU A 201 0.02 6.54 -15.95
CA LEU A 201 1.27 6.97 -16.59
C LEU A 201 1.51 8.48 -16.51
N ARG A 202 0.44 9.28 -16.56
CA ARG A 202 0.49 10.76 -16.42
C ARG A 202 0.86 11.26 -15.02
N ASP A 203 0.90 10.37 -14.04
CA ASP A 203 1.19 10.72 -12.65
C ASP A 203 2.69 10.69 -12.32
N VAL A 204 3.51 10.16 -13.23
CA VAL A 204 4.92 9.85 -12.98
C VAL A 204 5.81 10.45 -14.06
N ASP A 205 7.02 10.87 -13.65
CA ASP A 205 8.03 11.45 -14.53
C ASP A 205 9.36 10.66 -14.40
N PRO A 206 9.59 9.62 -15.23
CA PRO A 206 10.77 8.78 -15.14
C PRO A 206 12.08 9.55 -15.38
N GLU A 207 12.11 10.48 -16.34
CA GLU A 207 13.29 11.30 -16.59
C GLU A 207 13.65 12.19 -15.40
N ARG A 208 12.66 12.80 -14.75
CA ARG A 208 12.90 13.57 -13.52
C ARG A 208 13.53 12.70 -12.44
N VAL A 209 13.03 11.48 -12.24
CA VAL A 209 13.60 10.55 -11.25
C VAL A 209 15.06 10.27 -11.54
N GLY A 210 15.38 9.90 -12.79
CA GLY A 210 16.76 9.63 -13.21
C GLY A 210 17.66 10.85 -13.02
N LYS A 211 17.25 11.99 -13.60
CA LYS A 211 18.00 13.24 -13.57
C LYS A 211 18.31 13.70 -12.14
N VAL A 212 17.30 13.75 -11.27
CA VAL A 212 17.48 14.22 -9.89
C VAL A 212 18.38 13.27 -9.09
N ALA A 213 18.26 11.95 -9.29
CA ALA A 213 19.15 10.99 -8.66
C ALA A 213 20.61 11.17 -9.12
N GLY A 214 20.84 11.30 -10.43
CA GLY A 214 22.16 11.51 -11.02
C GLY A 214 22.82 12.82 -10.58
N GLU A 215 22.11 13.95 -10.73
CA GLU A 215 22.58 15.27 -10.31
C GLU A 215 22.85 15.31 -8.80
N GLY A 216 21.97 14.70 -8.02
CA GLY A 216 22.13 14.56 -6.57
C GLY A 216 23.43 13.83 -6.23
N ALA A 217 23.69 12.68 -6.83
CA ALA A 217 24.88 11.89 -6.54
C ALA A 217 26.17 12.67 -6.81
N VAL A 218 26.24 13.42 -7.92
CA VAL A 218 27.37 14.31 -8.23
C VAL A 218 27.48 15.44 -7.20
N LYS A 219 26.34 16.06 -6.82
CA LYS A 219 26.30 17.18 -5.87
C LYS A 219 26.78 16.79 -4.46
N PHE A 220 26.64 15.53 -4.07
CA PHE A 220 27.08 15.03 -2.77
C PHE A 220 28.59 14.74 -2.69
N LEU A 221 29.33 14.83 -3.81
CA LEU A 221 30.80 14.86 -3.75
C LEU A 221 31.27 16.08 -2.96
N GLY A 222 32.33 15.90 -2.18
CA GLY A 222 32.95 16.92 -1.35
C GLY A 222 32.15 17.25 -0.10
N ALA A 223 31.15 16.43 0.28
CA ALA A 223 30.42 16.60 1.52
C ALA A 223 31.38 16.59 2.72
N LYS A 224 31.26 17.60 3.60
CA LYS A 224 32.15 17.78 4.75
C LYS A 224 31.40 17.51 6.05
N LYS A 225 32.12 16.94 7.01
CA LYS A 225 31.65 16.89 8.39
C LYS A 225 31.49 18.32 8.93
N VAL A 226 30.35 18.59 9.53
CA VAL A 226 30.13 19.80 10.32
C VAL A 226 30.62 19.58 11.75
N LYS A 227 30.99 20.66 12.45
CA LYS A 227 31.27 20.59 13.89
C LYS A 227 29.98 20.28 14.66
N ILE A 228 30.12 19.63 15.81
CA ILE A 228 29.00 19.41 16.73
C ILE A 228 28.45 20.78 17.16
N ALA A 229 27.18 21.02 16.88
CA ALA A 229 26.49 22.26 17.21
C ALA A 229 24.97 22.05 17.21
N THR A 230 24.24 22.88 17.95
CA THR A 230 22.79 23.01 17.82
C THR A 230 22.49 24.02 16.72
N LEU A 231 21.86 23.59 15.63
CA LEU A 231 21.56 24.41 14.46
C LEU A 231 20.11 24.20 14.01
N PRO A 232 19.48 25.20 13.36
CA PRO A 232 18.22 24.97 12.65
C PRO A 232 18.40 23.90 11.57
N VAL A 233 17.44 22.97 11.49
CA VAL A 233 17.42 21.91 10.47
C VAL A 233 16.23 22.14 9.56
N VAL A 234 16.47 22.20 8.24
CA VAL A 234 15.42 22.26 7.23
C VAL A 234 15.31 20.90 6.57
N PHE A 235 14.21 20.20 6.83
CA PHE A 235 13.91 18.93 6.19
C PHE A 235 13.29 19.17 4.80
N LYS A 236 13.83 18.48 3.79
CA LYS A 236 13.13 18.33 2.50
C LYS A 236 11.93 17.39 2.66
N PHE A 237 11.12 17.30 1.59
CA PHE A 237 9.88 16.54 1.55
C PHE A 237 9.97 15.13 2.17
N LEU A 238 10.94 14.31 1.75
CA LEU A 238 11.00 12.89 2.19
C LEU A 238 11.26 12.72 3.70
N PRO A 239 12.31 13.33 4.30
CA PRO A 239 12.46 13.32 5.75
C PRO A 239 11.28 13.96 6.51
N ALA A 240 10.70 15.05 6.00
CA ALA A 240 9.57 15.71 6.64
C ALA A 240 8.32 14.80 6.65
N ALA A 241 8.03 14.11 5.54
CA ALA A 241 6.97 13.11 5.45
C ALA A 241 7.21 11.93 6.42
N GLY A 242 8.46 11.51 6.62
CA GLY A 242 8.83 10.49 7.60
C GLY A 242 8.52 10.89 9.04
N LEU A 243 8.76 12.15 9.41
CA LEU A 243 8.38 12.69 10.72
C LEU A 243 6.87 12.68 10.91
N VAL A 244 6.11 13.19 9.93
CA VAL A 244 4.63 13.21 9.99
C VAL A 244 4.06 11.78 10.07
N SER A 245 4.58 10.86 9.27
CA SER A 245 4.18 9.45 9.28
C SER A 245 4.38 8.81 10.67
N SER A 246 5.47 9.15 11.35
CA SER A 246 5.77 8.63 12.69
C SER A 246 4.74 9.07 13.74
N PHE A 247 4.12 10.25 13.60
CA PHE A 247 2.98 10.67 14.43
C PHE A 247 1.71 9.89 14.12
N ILE A 248 1.41 9.69 12.84
CA ILE A 248 0.23 8.93 12.40
C ILE A 248 0.30 7.49 12.93
N TRP A 249 1.45 6.83 12.83
CA TRP A 249 1.66 5.49 13.38
C TRP A 249 1.52 5.44 14.91
N ALA A 250 1.97 6.48 15.61
CA ALA A 250 1.82 6.56 17.06
C ALA A 250 0.35 6.76 17.48
N ALA A 251 -0.51 7.29 16.61
CA ALA A 251 -1.95 7.45 16.86
C ALA A 251 -2.76 6.16 16.61
N ASN A 252 -2.11 5.03 16.33
CA ASN A 252 -2.77 3.74 16.13
C ASN A 252 -3.47 3.25 17.41
N ALA A 253 -4.76 2.87 17.29
CA ALA A 253 -5.60 2.47 18.41
C ALA A 253 -5.05 1.26 19.20
N GLU A 254 -4.54 0.23 18.51
CA GLU A 254 -3.96 -0.95 19.18
C GLU A 254 -2.72 -0.55 20.00
N SER A 255 -1.88 0.32 19.45
CA SER A 255 -0.68 0.81 20.14
C SER A 255 -1.03 1.65 21.37
N ILE A 256 -2.09 2.46 21.31
CA ILE A 256 -2.60 3.23 22.44
C ILE A 256 -3.19 2.31 23.51
N HIS A 257 -4.07 1.39 23.11
CA HIS A 257 -4.71 0.44 24.03
C HIS A 257 -3.69 -0.43 24.76
N ARG A 258 -2.65 -0.89 24.06
CA ARG A 258 -1.54 -1.67 24.64
C ARG A 258 -0.47 -0.81 25.33
N ARG A 259 -0.69 0.50 25.46
CA ARG A 259 0.25 1.49 26.05
C ARG A 259 1.67 1.45 25.45
N ARG A 260 1.79 1.16 24.15
CA ARG A 260 3.06 1.11 23.39
C ARG A 260 3.37 2.40 22.62
N SER A 261 2.48 3.38 22.67
CA SER A 261 2.64 4.66 21.98
C SER A 261 3.07 5.76 22.95
N TYR A 262 3.91 6.68 22.47
CA TYR A 262 4.22 7.92 23.20
C TYR A 262 3.06 8.92 23.20
N LEU A 263 1.98 8.65 22.43
CA LEU A 263 0.75 9.46 22.41
C LEU A 263 -0.32 8.97 23.39
N VAL A 264 0.01 8.00 24.26
CA VAL A 264 -0.88 7.59 25.35
C VAL A 264 -1.22 8.80 26.22
N ASP A 265 -2.50 8.97 26.53
CA ASP A 265 -3.03 10.09 27.32
C ASP A 265 -2.78 11.50 26.71
N MET A 266 -2.49 11.59 25.40
CA MET A 266 -2.26 12.86 24.68
C MET A 266 -3.49 13.42 23.95
N MET A 267 -4.62 12.71 23.96
CA MET A 267 -5.86 13.19 23.33
C MET A 267 -6.26 14.56 23.90
N GLY A 268 -6.47 15.54 23.02
CA GLY A 268 -6.81 16.93 23.39
C GLY A 268 -5.66 17.77 23.93
N LYS A 269 -4.43 17.25 24.00
CA LYS A 269 -3.23 18.00 24.39
C LYS A 269 -2.48 18.49 23.17
N LYS A 270 -1.84 19.65 23.32
CA LYS A 270 -0.98 20.22 22.29
C LYS A 270 0.35 19.48 22.23
N ILE A 271 0.68 18.90 21.07
CA ILE A 271 1.90 18.10 20.87
C ILE A 271 2.83 18.68 19.79
N ALA A 272 2.36 19.63 19.00
CA ALA A 272 3.11 20.30 17.95
C ALA A 272 2.86 21.82 17.90
N SER A 273 3.46 22.46 16.90
CA SER A 273 3.24 23.89 16.62
C SER A 273 1.78 24.16 16.30
N ASN A 274 1.26 25.34 16.69
CA ASN A 274 -0.09 25.78 16.32
C ASN A 274 -0.29 26.00 14.82
N LEU A 275 0.79 26.00 14.06
CA LEU A 275 0.79 26.07 12.60
C LEU A 275 0.55 24.70 11.94
N LEU A 276 0.62 23.60 12.69
CA LEU A 276 0.51 22.25 12.16
C LEU A 276 -0.89 21.68 12.35
N THR A 277 -1.50 21.27 11.24
CA THR A 277 -2.70 20.44 11.22
C THR A 277 -2.46 19.26 10.28
N VAL A 278 -2.79 18.05 10.74
CA VAL A 278 -2.58 16.80 10.00
C VAL A 278 -3.91 16.10 9.82
N TYR A 279 -4.20 15.71 8.58
CA TYR A 279 -5.38 14.94 8.23
C TYR A 279 -4.96 13.56 7.72
N ASP A 280 -5.66 12.52 8.13
CA ASP A 280 -5.66 11.23 7.45
C ASP A 280 -6.86 11.22 6.49
N ASP A 281 -6.59 11.22 5.19
CA ASP A 281 -7.62 11.31 4.16
C ASP A 281 -7.43 10.21 3.12
N GLY A 282 -8.22 9.14 3.26
CA GLY A 282 -8.25 8.03 2.31
C GLY A 282 -9.04 8.32 1.03
N THR A 283 -9.56 9.53 0.84
CA THR A 283 -10.49 9.89 -0.25
C THR A 283 -9.90 10.84 -1.29
N VAL A 284 -8.58 11.09 -1.23
CA VAL A 284 -7.88 11.95 -2.19
C VAL A 284 -7.93 11.34 -3.59
N GLU A 285 -8.39 12.12 -4.58
CA GLU A 285 -8.38 11.74 -5.99
C GLU A 285 -6.98 11.31 -6.45
N ARG A 286 -6.89 10.17 -7.15
CA ARG A 286 -5.62 9.56 -7.61
C ARG A 286 -4.60 9.31 -6.50
N GLY A 287 -4.98 9.39 -5.22
CA GLY A 287 -4.06 9.19 -4.12
C GLY A 287 -3.52 7.76 -4.10
N ILE A 288 -2.20 7.61 -3.96
CA ILE A 288 -1.50 6.32 -3.98
C ILE A 288 -1.94 5.37 -2.86
N ALA A 289 -2.48 5.91 -1.76
CA ALA A 289 -3.00 5.18 -0.62
C ALA A 289 -4.54 5.29 -0.47
N SER A 290 -5.21 6.02 -1.37
CA SER A 290 -6.65 6.19 -1.34
C SER A 290 -7.39 4.89 -1.68
N SER A 291 -8.58 4.74 -1.08
CA SER A 291 -9.53 3.65 -1.31
C SER A 291 -10.93 4.11 -0.86
N THR A 292 -11.97 3.42 -1.34
CA THR A 292 -13.35 3.71 -0.90
C THR A 292 -13.65 3.12 0.47
N TYR A 293 -12.97 2.04 0.86
CA TYR A 293 -13.12 1.34 2.13
C TYR A 293 -11.76 0.95 2.73
N ASP A 294 -11.74 0.65 4.03
CA ASP A 294 -10.64 -0.09 4.66
C ASP A 294 -10.78 -1.61 4.47
N ALA A 295 -9.89 -2.36 5.12
CA ALA A 295 -9.81 -3.82 4.98
C ALA A 295 -10.97 -4.57 5.67
N GLU A 296 -11.84 -3.89 6.41
CA GLU A 296 -13.00 -4.48 7.11
C GLU A 296 -14.33 -4.02 6.49
N GLY A 297 -14.27 -3.15 5.47
CA GLY A 297 -15.45 -2.65 4.77
C GLY A 297 -16.05 -1.39 5.39
N VAL A 298 -15.28 -0.66 6.20
CA VAL A 298 -15.69 0.67 6.68
C VAL A 298 -15.33 1.71 5.62
N PRO A 299 -16.29 2.55 5.16
CA PRO A 299 -15.99 3.60 4.19
C PRO A 299 -14.90 4.55 4.69
N LYS A 300 -13.95 4.87 3.82
CA LYS A 300 -12.92 5.86 4.12
C LYS A 300 -13.53 7.25 4.27
N ARG A 301 -12.91 8.06 5.10
CA ARG A 301 -13.24 9.48 5.28
C ARG A 301 -12.01 10.22 5.76
N ARG A 302 -12.07 11.55 5.68
CA ARG A 302 -11.08 12.42 6.29
C ARG A 302 -11.22 12.44 7.81
N PHE A 303 -10.10 12.21 8.50
CA PHE A 303 -9.95 12.34 9.93
C PHE A 303 -8.95 13.45 10.25
N VAL A 304 -9.21 14.20 11.32
CA VAL A 304 -8.24 15.15 11.87
C VAL A 304 -7.41 14.39 12.91
N VAL A 305 -6.10 14.28 12.67
CA VAL A 305 -5.16 13.59 13.57
C VAL A 305 -4.51 14.59 14.53
N ILE A 306 -4.13 15.75 14.01
CA ILE A 306 -3.59 16.87 14.78
C ILE A 306 -4.32 18.13 14.31
N GLU A 307 -4.85 18.94 15.23
CA GLU A 307 -5.52 20.20 14.92
C GLU A 307 -4.80 21.37 15.60
N LYS A 308 -4.06 22.17 14.83
CA LYS A 308 -3.32 23.33 15.34
C LYS A 308 -2.44 22.99 16.56
N GLY A 309 -1.66 21.92 16.41
CA GLY A 309 -0.63 21.50 17.37
C GLY A 309 -1.08 20.45 18.36
#